data_AF-X1DX14-F1
#
_entry.id   AF-X1DX14-F1
#
_cell.length_a   1.000
_cell.length_b   1.000
_cell.length_c   1.000
_cell.angle_alpha   90.00
_cell.angle_beta   90.00
_cell.angle_gamma   90.00
#
_symmetry.space_group_name_H-M   'P 1'
#
loop_
_entity.id
_entity.type
_entity.pdbx_description
1 polymer ?
#
loop_
_entity_poly.entity_id
_entity_poly.type
_entity_poly.pdbx_seq_one_letter_code
_entity_poly.pdbx_strand_id
1 'polypeptide(L)'
;RCIKRGGKIWINIFPHKPVTKKPAETRMGSGKGAPDKWVAIVKPGRIMFELSGVSEELAKDAMRRASHKLPIKCKFVTLREGGGE
;
A
#
# COMPACT_ATOMS: atom_id res chain seq x y z
N ARG A 1 -13.75 -4.58 -9.29
CA ARG A 1 -12.38 -4.45 -9.86
C ARG A 1 -12.44 -3.42 -10.99
N CYS A 2 -11.56 -2.42 -10.99
CA CYS A 2 -11.61 -1.31 -11.97
C CYS A 2 -10.91 -1.64 -13.28
N ILE A 3 -9.90 -2.50 -13.25
CA ILE A 3 -9.18 -2.92 -14.44
C ILE A 3 -9.65 -4.33 -14.80
N LYS A 4 -10.34 -4.47 -15.94
CA LYS A 4 -10.91 -5.73 -16.43
C LYS A 4 -9.82 -6.55 -17.11
N ARG A 5 -9.14 -7.46 -16.39
CA ARG A 5 -8.09 -8.40 -16.87
C ARG A 5 -6.91 -7.81 -17.69
N GLY A 6 -6.97 -6.57 -18.14
CA GLY A 6 -5.87 -5.84 -18.78
C GLY A 6 -4.98 -5.14 -17.76
N GLY A 7 -3.80 -4.72 -18.19
CA GLY A 7 -2.84 -3.99 -17.38
C GLY A 7 -2.04 -4.86 -16.40
N LYS A 8 -0.80 -4.43 -16.15
CA LYS A 8 0.12 -5.03 -15.18
C LYS A 8 0.18 -4.14 -13.95
N ILE A 9 -0.04 -4.73 -12.77
CA ILE A 9 0.04 -4.05 -11.48
C ILE A 9 1.26 -4.58 -10.73
N TRP A 10 2.08 -3.69 -10.21
CA TRP A 10 3.13 -4.04 -9.25
C TRP A 10 2.77 -3.53 -7.86
N ILE A 11 3.06 -4.34 -6.85
CA ILE A 11 2.90 -4.00 -5.45
C ILE A 11 4.31 -3.84 -4.89
N ASN A 12 4.70 -2.61 -4.58
CA ASN A 12 6.07 -2.25 -4.17
C ASN A 12 6.27 -2.27 -2.65
N ILE A 13 5.23 -2.66 -1.91
CA ILE A 13 5.26 -2.76 -0.45
C ILE A 13 4.94 -4.19 -0.03
N PHE A 14 5.63 -4.69 0.99
CA PHE A 14 5.42 -6.03 1.53
C PHE A 14 5.27 -5.97 3.05
N PRO A 15 4.22 -6.62 3.62
CA PRO A 15 3.98 -6.60 5.05
C PRO A 15 4.92 -7.58 5.76
N HIS A 16 6.12 -7.11 6.12
CA HIS A 16 7.20 -7.93 6.72
C HIS A 16 7.34 -7.75 8.24
N LYS A 17 6.65 -6.78 8.84
CA LYS A 17 6.79 -6.50 10.27
C LYS A 17 5.58 -7.04 11.06
N PRO A 18 5.77 -7.96 12.02
CA PRO A 18 4.70 -8.39 12.90
C PRO A 18 4.44 -7.35 14.01
N VAL A 19 3.17 -7.07 14.27
CA VAL A 19 2.68 -6.22 15.36
C VAL A 19 1.93 -7.10 16.34
N THR A 20 2.31 -7.02 17.62
CA THR A 20 1.74 -7.83 18.70
C THR A 20 0.62 -7.10 19.43
N LYS A 21 -0.39 -7.83 19.92
CA LYS A 21 -1.46 -7.28 20.75
C LYS A 21 -1.68 -8.18 21.98
N LYS A 22 -1.94 -7.58 23.15
CA LYS A 22 -2.37 -8.32 24.33
C LYS A 22 -3.88 -8.60 24.25
N PRO A 23 -4.36 -9.74 24.78
CA PRO A 23 -5.79 -9.99 24.89
C PRO A 23 -6.49 -8.86 25.65
N ALA A 24 -7.75 -8.61 25.30
CA ALA A 24 -8.61 -7.76 26.11
C ALA A 24 -8.71 -8.34 27.53
N GLU A 25 -9.02 -7.49 28.51
CA GLU A 25 -9.28 -7.89 29.91
C GLU A 25 -8.05 -8.35 30.72
N THR A 26 -6.83 -8.23 30.19
CA THR A 26 -5.58 -8.45 30.94
C THR A 26 -5.01 -7.16 31.52
N ARG A 27 -4.46 -7.21 32.75
CA ARG A 27 -3.73 -6.08 33.34
C ARG A 27 -2.38 -5.88 32.63
N MET A 28 -1.84 -4.66 32.73
CA MET A 28 -0.48 -4.36 32.25
C MET A 28 0.56 -5.19 33.01
N GLY A 29 1.68 -5.52 32.36
CA GLY A 29 2.69 -6.47 32.86
C GLY A 29 2.77 -7.78 32.04
N SER A 30 3.52 -8.77 32.51
CA SER A 30 3.60 -10.13 31.91
C SER A 30 4.22 -10.25 30.50
N GLY A 31 5.02 -9.26 30.07
CA GLY A 31 5.79 -9.35 28.82
C GLY A 31 5.04 -8.91 27.56
N LYS A 32 5.49 -9.39 26.40
CA LYS A 32 4.96 -9.04 25.06
C LYS A 32 3.84 -9.99 24.66
N GLY A 33 2.80 -9.47 24.00
CA GLY A 33 1.68 -10.29 23.49
C GLY A 33 2.04 -11.09 22.23
N ALA A 34 1.10 -11.94 21.78
CA ALA A 34 1.24 -12.69 20.53
C ALA A 34 1.15 -11.77 19.29
N PRO A 35 1.74 -12.15 18.14
CA PRO A 35 1.55 -11.45 16.87
C PRO A 35 0.07 -11.41 16.45
N ASP A 36 -0.45 -10.22 16.17
CA ASP A 36 -1.85 -9.96 15.79
C ASP A 36 -1.97 -9.68 14.28
N LYS A 37 -1.05 -8.90 13.71
CA LYS A 37 -1.08 -8.51 12.29
C LYS A 37 0.29 -8.22 11.72
N TRP A 38 0.39 -8.26 10.40
CA TRP A 38 1.56 -7.85 9.64
C TRP A 38 1.35 -6.47 9.04
N VAL A 39 2.36 -5.62 9.15
CA VAL A 39 2.31 -4.25 8.64
C VAL A 39 3.47 -3.97 7.70
N ALA A 40 3.22 -3.13 6.71
CA ALA A 40 4.25 -2.52 5.89
C ALA A 40 4.55 -1.11 6.41
N ILE A 41 5.83 -0.76 6.53
CA ILE A 41 6.25 0.58 6.93
C ILE A 41 6.29 1.45 5.66
N VAL A 42 5.45 2.48 5.61
CA VAL A 42 5.38 3.41 4.49
C VAL A 42 5.79 4.80 4.96
N LYS A 43 6.89 5.34 4.41
CA LYS A 43 7.37 6.72 4.66
C LYS A 43 6.89 7.65 3.53
N PRO A 44 6.76 8.96 3.77
CA PRO A 44 6.44 9.93 2.73
C PRO A 44 7.39 9.80 1.52
N GLY A 45 6.86 9.90 0.31
CA GLY A 45 7.62 9.74 -0.94
C GLY A 45 7.76 8.30 -1.44
N ARG A 46 7.34 7.29 -0.68
CA ARG A 46 7.37 5.88 -1.13
C ARG A 46 6.28 5.60 -2.17
N ILE A 47 6.67 5.05 -3.32
CA ILE A 47 5.74 4.49 -4.32
C ILE A 47 5.24 3.12 -3.84
N MET A 48 3.92 2.95 -3.75
CA MET A 48 3.29 1.71 -3.24
C MET A 48 2.77 0.80 -4.33
N PHE A 49 2.21 1.37 -5.40
CA PHE A 49 1.61 0.65 -6.50
C PHE A 49 2.03 1.29 -7.81
N GLU A 50 2.37 0.45 -8.79
CA GLU A 50 2.61 0.85 -10.16
C GLU A 50 1.62 0.15 -11.08
N LEU A 51 1.31 0.80 -12.19
CA LEU A 51 0.35 0.31 -13.15
C LEU A 51 0.83 0.65 -14.57
N SER A 52 0.81 -0.35 -15.45
CA SER A 52 1.17 -0.21 -16.86
C SER A 52 0.15 -0.94 -17.74
N GLY A 53 0.08 -0.59 -19.03
CA GLY A 53 -0.78 -1.24 -20.01
C GLY A 53 -2.27 -0.86 -19.93
N VAL A 54 -2.57 0.36 -19.46
CA VAL A 54 -3.91 0.96 -19.46
C VAL A 54 -3.84 2.44 -19.84
N SER A 55 -4.96 3.03 -20.26
CA SER A 55 -5.06 4.48 -20.50
C SER A 55 -4.85 5.27 -19.20
N GLU A 56 -4.34 6.50 -19.32
CA GLU A 56 -4.09 7.37 -18.16
C GLU A 56 -5.37 7.67 -17.38
N GLU A 57 -6.49 7.89 -18.07
CA GLU A 57 -7.80 8.14 -17.43
C GLU A 57 -8.22 6.97 -16.54
N LEU A 58 -8.11 5.74 -17.07
CA LEU A 58 -8.43 4.53 -16.31
C LEU A 58 -7.46 4.31 -15.15
N ALA A 59 -6.16 4.61 -15.35
CA ALA A 59 -5.14 4.52 -14.30
C ALA A 59 -5.43 5.50 -13.16
N LYS A 60 -5.76 6.75 -13.48
CA LYS A 60 -6.07 7.79 -12.50
C LYS A 60 -7.29 7.43 -11.67
N ASP A 61 -8.34 6.93 -12.32
CA ASP A 61 -9.56 6.50 -11.63
C ASP A 61 -9.36 5.25 -10.77
N ALA A 62 -8.59 4.27 -11.25
CA ALA A 62 -8.23 3.09 -10.47
C ALA A 62 -7.41 3.45 -9.23
N MET A 63 -6.38 4.31 -9.38
CA MET A 63 -5.53 4.75 -8.28
C MET A 63 -6.27 5.65 -7.29
N ARG A 64 -7.21 6.49 -7.76
CA ARG A 64 -8.11 7.28 -6.91
C ARG A 64 -9.00 6.39 -6.04
N ARG A 65 -9.57 5.32 -6.61
CA ARG A 65 -10.37 4.37 -5.82
C ARG A 65 -9.51 3.59 -4.82
N ALA A 66 -8.27 3.28 -5.18
CA ALA A 66 -7.32 2.63 -4.28
C ALA A 66 -6.94 3.54 -3.10
N SER A 67 -6.72 4.84 -3.34
CA SER A 67 -6.34 5.77 -2.27
C SER A 67 -7.40 5.91 -1.18
N HIS A 68 -8.70 5.81 -1.53
CA HIS A 68 -9.79 5.79 -0.54
C HIS A 68 -9.79 4.57 0.40
N LYS A 69 -9.00 3.53 0.09
CA LYS A 69 -8.85 2.35 0.95
C LYS A 69 -7.60 2.40 1.83
N LEU A 70 -6.76 3.43 1.67
CA LEU A 70 -5.53 3.59 2.42
C LEU A 70 -5.69 4.69 3.48
N PRO A 71 -5.08 4.53 4.67
CA PRO A 71 -5.19 5.50 5.76
C PRO A 71 -4.23 6.69 5.59
N ILE A 72 -3.75 6.99 4.37
CA ILE A 72 -2.72 8.00 4.11
C ILE A 72 -3.07 8.84 2.88
N LYS A 73 -2.62 10.11 2.89
CA LYS A 73 -2.71 10.99 1.72
C LYS A 73 -1.82 10.44 0.60
N CYS A 74 -2.42 10.18 -0.55
CA CYS A 74 -1.73 9.65 -1.72
C CYS A 74 -1.68 10.71 -2.82
N LYS A 75 -0.60 10.70 -3.60
CA LYS A 75 -0.45 11.51 -4.82
C LYS A 75 -0.28 10.58 -6.02
N PHE A 76 -1.02 10.84 -7.09
CA PHE A 76 -0.79 10.17 -8.37
C PHE A 76 0.43 10.79 -9.05
N VAL A 77 1.34 9.95 -9.52
CA VAL A 77 2.57 10.36 -10.21
C VAL A 77 2.66 9.60 -11.52
N THR A 78 3.10 10.29 -12.56
CA THR A 78 3.47 9.70 -13.85
C THR A 78 4.99 9.62 -13.93
N LEU A 79 5.51 8.63 -14.65
CA LEU A 79 6.92 8.59 -14.98
C LEU A 79 7.23 9.80 -15.85
N ARG A 80 8.12 10.69 -15.39
CA ARG A 80 8.66 11.73 -16.27
C ARG A 80 9.67 11.07 -17.18
N GLU A 81 9.52 11.21 -18.51
CA GLU A 81 10.60 10.92 -19.43
C GLU A 81 11.75 11.88 -19.11
N GLY A 82 12.81 11.37 -18.48
CA GLY A 82 13.92 12.19 -18.05
C GLY A 82 14.89 11.46 -17.12
N GLY A 83 15.78 10.66 -17.70
CA GLY A 83 17.05 10.27 -17.09
C GLY A 83 17.36 8.77 -17.06
N GLY A 84 17.77 8.22 -18.21
CA GLY A 84 18.83 7.22 -18.33
C GLY A 84 18.62 5.80 -17.78
N GLU A 85 18.65 4.85 -18.72
CA GLU A 85 18.77 3.37 -18.60
C GLU A 85 17.53 2.57 -18.15
#